data_AF-A0A6A5KM30-F1
#
_entry.id   AF-A0A6A5KM30-F1
#
_cell.length_a   1.000
_cell.length_b   1.000
_cell.length_c   1.000
_cell.angle_alpha   90.00
_cell.angle_beta   90.00
_cell.angle_gamma   90.00
#
_symmetry.space_group_name_H-M   'P 1'
#
loop_
_entity.id
_entity.type
_entity.pdbx_description
1 polymer ?
#
loop_
_entity_poly.entity_id
_entity_poly.type
_entity_poly.pdbx_seq_one_letter_code
_entity_poly.pdbx_strand_id
1 'polypeptide(L)'
;MYSLTTILITILFLATASTALPTYPNPVICGNIKLANGRTQLIYRDSCTPIMGKALSATVYDSCACEFSQWDTCNAGKRQARSITGVPITEAKGYWCNPA
;
A
#
# COMPACT_ATOMS: atom_id res chain seq x y z
N MET A 1 -23.48 -60.77 32.61
CA MET A 1 -23.23 -59.42 33.17
C MET A 1 -21.81 -59.08 32.73
N TYR A 2 -21.53 -58.23 31.74
CA TYR A 2 -21.96 -56.86 31.51
C TYR A 2 -22.22 -56.62 30.01
N SER A 3 -23.23 -55.80 29.71
CA SER A 3 -23.70 -55.50 28.36
C SER A 3 -23.65 -53.99 28.13
N LEU A 4 -23.16 -53.63 26.94
CA LEU A 4 -23.46 -52.44 26.14
C LEU A 4 -22.98 -51.06 26.61
N THR A 5 -22.60 -50.30 25.57
CA THR A 5 -22.53 -48.83 25.47
C THR A 5 -21.46 -48.17 26.33
N THR A 6 -20.38 -47.63 25.77
CA THR A 6 -20.49 -46.37 25.03
C THR A 6 -19.25 -46.20 24.15
N ILE A 7 -19.43 -46.34 22.84
CA ILE A 7 -18.49 -45.86 21.83
C ILE A 7 -18.58 -44.33 21.88
N LEU A 8 -17.76 -43.70 22.72
CA LEU A 8 -17.65 -42.25 22.74
C LEU A 8 -16.51 -41.84 21.79
N ILE A 9 -16.87 -41.84 20.52
CA ILE A 9 -16.47 -40.90 19.45
C ILE A 9 -15.18 -40.15 19.77
N THR A 10 -14.07 -40.64 19.23
CA THR A 10 -12.86 -39.84 18.98
C THR A 10 -13.24 -38.75 17.98
N ILE A 11 -13.76 -37.63 18.46
CA ILE A 11 -13.99 -36.44 17.61
C ILE A 11 -12.61 -35.86 17.33
N LEU A 12 -12.02 -36.39 16.26
CA LEU A 12 -10.94 -35.79 15.52
C LEU A 12 -11.44 -34.40 15.06
N PHE A 13 -11.22 -33.38 15.89
CA PHE A 13 -11.31 -32.00 15.47
C PHE A 13 -10.18 -31.77 14.47
N LEU A 14 -10.43 -32.12 13.20
CA LEU A 14 -9.83 -31.44 12.07
C LEU A 14 -10.35 -30.00 12.13
N ALA A 15 -9.73 -29.19 12.98
CA ALA A 15 -9.73 -27.76 12.79
C ALA A 15 -8.95 -27.54 11.49
N THR A 16 -9.65 -27.57 10.36
CA THR A 16 -9.23 -26.81 9.19
C THR A 16 -9.30 -25.35 9.63
N ALA A 17 -8.26 -24.92 10.35
CA ALA A 17 -7.90 -23.53 10.46
C ALA A 17 -7.65 -23.12 9.02
N SER A 18 -8.71 -22.61 8.40
CA SER A 18 -8.62 -21.83 7.19
C SER A 18 -7.69 -20.69 7.61
N THR A 19 -6.41 -20.84 7.30
CA THR A 19 -5.49 -19.73 7.31
C THR A 19 -6.01 -18.83 6.21
N ALA A 20 -7.01 -18.01 6.54
CA ALA A 20 -7.30 -16.81 5.79
C ALA A 20 -5.93 -16.13 5.68
N LEU A 21 -5.34 -16.21 4.49
CA LEU A 21 -4.12 -15.49 4.18
C LEU A 21 -4.39 -14.07 4.67
N PRO A 22 -3.46 -13.44 5.42
CA PRO A 22 -3.60 -12.04 5.72
C PRO A 22 -3.82 -11.36 4.37
N THR A 23 -5.04 -10.88 4.13
CA THR A 23 -5.34 -10.03 3.00
C THR A 23 -4.57 -8.76 3.30
N TYR A 24 -3.29 -8.74 2.94
CA TYR A 24 -2.56 -7.50 2.77
C TYR A 24 -3.47 -6.66 1.88
N PRO A 25 -3.95 -5.50 2.35
CA PRO A 25 -4.76 -4.65 1.51
C PRO A 25 -3.92 -4.41 0.26
N ASN A 26 -4.42 -4.83 -0.91
CA ASN A 26 -3.74 -4.56 -2.17
C ASN A 26 -3.42 -3.06 -2.19
N PRO A 27 -2.16 -2.66 -2.47
CA PRO A 27 -1.78 -1.27 -2.39
C PRO A 27 -2.66 -0.48 -3.35
N VAL A 28 -3.43 0.47 -2.82
CA VAL A 28 -4.37 1.24 -3.62
C VAL A 28 -3.59 2.16 -4.54
N ILE A 29 -3.82 2.03 -5.83
CA ILE A 29 -3.15 2.83 -6.86
C ILE A 29 -3.91 4.15 -7.00
N CYS A 30 -3.18 5.24 -6.80
CA CYS A 30 -3.66 6.62 -6.90
C CYS A 30 -3.28 7.31 -8.21
N GLY A 31 -2.57 6.62 -9.11
CA GLY A 31 -2.15 7.19 -10.38
C GLY A 31 -0.82 6.68 -10.89
N ASN A 32 -0.18 7.49 -11.73
CA ASN A 32 1.08 7.17 -12.38
C ASN A 32 1.97 8.40 -12.59
N ILE A 33 3.29 8.19 -12.60
CA ILE A 33 4.32 9.20 -12.86
C ILE A 33 5.14 8.76 -14.07
N LYS A 34 5.25 9.63 -15.08
CA LYS A 34 6.14 9.42 -16.23
C LYS A 34 7.54 9.90 -15.87
N LEU A 35 8.53 9.04 -16.04
CA LEU A 35 9.92 9.31 -15.73
C LEU A 35 10.72 9.63 -17.00
N ALA A 36 11.79 10.40 -16.85
CA ALA A 36 12.67 10.79 -17.95
C ALA A 36 13.39 9.62 -18.65
N ASN A 37 13.51 8.47 -17.97
CA ASN A 37 14.07 7.24 -18.55
C ASN A 37 13.05 6.43 -19.38
N GLY A 38 11.87 6.98 -19.66
CA GLY A 38 10.82 6.32 -20.44
C GLY A 38 9.96 5.33 -19.64
N ARG A 39 10.23 5.13 -18.34
CA ARG A 39 9.43 4.25 -17.48
C ARG A 39 8.25 5.01 -16.85
N THR A 40 7.26 4.23 -16.44
CA THR A 40 6.14 4.72 -15.63
C THR A 40 6.21 4.12 -14.24
N GLN A 41 6.10 4.95 -13.21
CA GLN A 41 6.03 4.55 -11.81
C GLN A 41 4.59 4.68 -11.32
N LEU A 42 4.09 3.66 -10.61
CA LEU A 42 2.78 3.71 -9.98
C LEU A 42 2.81 4.59 -8.74
N ILE A 43 1.72 5.32 -8.52
CA ILE A 43 1.47 6.11 -7.32
C ILE A 43 0.64 5.27 -6.37
N TYR A 44 1.12 5.03 -5.15
CA TYR A 44 0.41 4.26 -4.14
C TYR A 44 -0.14 5.16 -3.02
N ARG A 45 -1.28 4.76 -2.47
CA ARG A 45 -1.90 5.41 -1.30
C ARG A 45 -1.18 5.04 -0.01
N ASP A 46 -1.41 5.84 1.03
CA ASP A 46 -1.07 5.58 2.43
C ASP A 46 0.42 5.32 2.67
N SER A 47 1.27 5.78 1.76
CA SER A 47 2.72 5.57 1.79
C SER A 47 3.47 6.78 1.26
N CYS A 48 4.59 7.10 1.90
CA CYS A 48 5.56 8.03 1.35
C CYS A 48 6.45 7.23 0.43
N THR A 49 6.43 7.55 -0.86
CA THR A 49 7.22 6.81 -1.84
C THR A 49 8.15 7.77 -2.58
N PRO A 50 9.46 7.47 -2.66
CA PRO A 50 10.38 8.25 -3.48
C PRO A 50 10.06 8.04 -4.97
N ILE A 51 10.27 9.08 -5.77
CA ILE A 51 10.20 9.01 -7.22
C ILE A 51 11.53 8.46 -7.72
N MET A 52 11.48 7.35 -8.47
CA MET A 52 12.66 6.60 -8.92
C MET A 52 13.33 7.25 -10.14
N GLY A 53 13.68 8.53 -10.02
CA GLY A 53 14.34 9.32 -11.05
C GLY A 53 13.67 10.68 -11.26
N LYS A 54 13.94 11.30 -12.41
CA LYS A 54 13.35 12.59 -12.77
C LYS A 54 11.93 12.40 -13.29
N ALA A 55 10.95 12.89 -12.56
CA ALA A 55 9.56 12.94 -13.03
C ALA A 55 9.39 14.00 -14.12
N LEU A 56 8.55 13.70 -15.10
CA LEU A 56 8.17 14.62 -16.19
C LEU A 56 6.72 15.09 -16.01
N SER A 57 5.84 14.17 -15.62
CA SER A 57 4.41 14.44 -15.41
C SER A 57 3.82 13.38 -14.48
N ALA A 58 2.73 13.71 -13.79
CA ALA A 58 1.97 12.78 -12.97
C ALA A 58 0.49 12.89 -13.33
N THR A 59 -0.19 11.75 -13.33
CA THR A 59 -1.65 11.66 -13.39
C THR A 59 -2.11 11.08 -12.07
N VAL A 60 -2.95 11.81 -11.34
CA VAL A 60 -3.54 11.36 -10.08
C VAL A 60 -5.04 11.13 -10.31
N TYR A 61 -5.55 10.02 -9.81
CA TYR A 61 -6.98 9.69 -9.91
C TYR A 61 -7.79 10.49 -8.88
N ASP A 62 -9.04 10.80 -9.21
CA ASP A 62 -9.93 11.60 -8.35
C ASP A 62 -10.21 10.96 -6.98
N SER A 63 -9.94 9.67 -6.82
CA SER A 63 -10.05 8.96 -5.55
C SER A 63 -8.93 9.26 -4.55
N CYS A 64 -7.90 10.02 -4.96
CA CYS A 64 -6.74 10.32 -4.13
C CYS A 64 -6.33 11.79 -4.16
N ALA A 65 -5.99 12.32 -2.98
CA ALA A 65 -5.29 13.59 -2.82
C ALA A 65 -3.79 13.31 -2.64
N CYS A 66 -2.99 13.69 -3.63
CA CYS A 66 -1.54 13.48 -3.62
C CYS A 66 -0.77 14.78 -3.47
N GLU A 67 0.19 14.78 -2.54
CA GLU A 67 1.13 15.87 -2.29
C GLU A 67 2.53 15.44 -2.76
N PHE A 68 3.21 16.29 -3.51
CA PHE A 68 4.56 16.05 -4.05
C PHE A 68 5.60 16.84 -3.26
N SER A 69 6.85 16.38 -3.27
CA SER A 69 7.90 16.91 -2.41
C SER A 69 9.27 16.83 -3.07
N GLN A 70 10.13 17.84 -2.89
CA GLN A 70 11.53 17.85 -3.36
C GLN A 70 12.47 16.97 -2.52
N TRP A 71 11.95 16.27 -1.51
CA TRP A 71 12.75 15.55 -0.53
C TRP A 71 12.86 14.07 -0.91
N ASP A 72 14.09 13.56 -1.00
CA ASP A 72 14.39 12.16 -1.35
C ASP A 72 14.05 11.17 -0.20
N THR A 73 13.97 11.67 1.04
CA THR A 73 13.75 10.85 2.24
C THR A 73 12.27 10.76 2.58
N CYS A 74 11.66 9.70 2.10
CA CYS A 74 10.37 9.22 2.55
C CYS A 74 10.56 8.26 3.73
N ASN A 75 10.39 8.74 4.97
CA ASN A 75 10.34 7.86 6.12
C ASN A 75 9.04 7.05 6.05
N ALA A 76 9.13 5.81 5.58
CA ALA A 76 8.02 4.89 5.48
C ALA A 76 7.23 4.85 6.80
N GLY A 77 5.94 5.16 6.74
CA GLY A 77 5.02 5.06 7.89
C GLY A 77 4.91 6.28 8.81
N LYS A 78 5.62 7.40 8.57
CA LYS A 78 5.38 8.65 9.29
C LYS A 78 5.24 9.80 8.30
N ARG A 79 4.02 10.34 8.17
CA ARG A 79 3.79 11.69 7.61
C ARG A 79 4.58 12.63 8.51
N GLN A 80 5.84 12.91 8.15
CA GLN A 80 6.60 13.89 8.91
C GLN A 80 5.82 15.19 8.80
N ALA A 81 5.68 15.93 9.91
CA ALA A 81 5.04 17.24 9.97
C ALA A 81 5.85 18.31 9.21
N ARG A 82 6.45 17.93 8.08
CA ARG A 82 7.12 18.80 7.13
C ARG A 82 6.10 19.05 6.04
N SER A 83 5.81 20.32 5.76
CA SER A 83 4.89 20.71 4.72
C SER A 83 5.30 20.02 3.41
N ILE A 84 4.49 19.05 2.96
CA ILE A 84 4.64 18.38 1.67
C ILE A 84 4.08 19.38 0.65
N THR A 85 4.81 20.47 0.45
CA THR A 85 4.37 21.65 -0.32
C THR A 85 4.27 21.30 -1.79
N GLY A 86 3.23 21.79 -2.47
CA GLY A 86 2.91 21.63 -3.89
C GLY A 86 4.02 22.07 -4.86
N VAL A 87 5.11 21.33 -4.87
CA VAL A 87 6.21 21.49 -5.82
C VAL A 87 5.77 20.98 -7.19
N PRO A 88 6.27 21.60 -8.27
CA PRO A 88 6.05 21.10 -9.62
C PRO A 88 6.52 19.65 -9.74
N ILE A 89 5.78 18.82 -10.47
CA ILE A 89 6.11 17.40 -10.67
C ILE A 89 7.54 17.22 -11.21
N THR A 90 8.01 18.14 -12.04
CA THR A 90 9.36 18.10 -12.62
C THR A 90 10.49 18.25 -11.60
N GLU A 91 10.18 18.74 -10.41
CA GLU A 91 11.10 18.93 -9.29
C GLU A 91 10.83 17.95 -8.13
N ALA A 92 9.74 17.19 -8.21
CA ALA A 92 9.36 16.24 -7.18
C ALA A 92 10.34 15.06 -7.13
N LYS A 93 10.73 14.71 -5.91
CA LYS A 93 11.57 13.57 -5.55
C LYS A 93 10.85 12.53 -4.68
N GLY A 94 9.71 12.90 -4.11
CA GLY A 94 8.83 12.00 -3.37
C GLY A 94 7.37 12.44 -3.45
N TYR A 95 6.46 11.53 -3.11
CA TYR A 95 5.04 11.81 -3.02
C TYR A 95 4.41 11.12 -1.81
N TRP A 96 3.27 11.67 -1.38
CA TRP A 96 2.37 11.06 -0.41
C TRP A 96 0.93 11.19 -0.93
N CYS A 97 0.15 10.10 -0.85
CA CYS A 97 -1.25 10.13 -1.26
C CYS A 97 -2.17 9.63 -0.16
N ASN A 98 -3.26 10.35 0.04
CA ASN A 98 -4.37 9.98 0.92
C ASN A 98 -5.64 9.75 0.08
N PRO A 99 -6.68 9.13 0.64
CA PRO A 99 -8.03 9.25 0.08
C PRO A 99 -8.39 10.73 -0.12
N ALA A 100 -9.01 11.06 -1.26
CA ALA A 100 -9.52 12.40 -1.54
C ALA A 100 -10.69 12.79 -0.63
#